data_AF-S2ZHF0-F1
#
_entry.id   AF-S2ZHF0-F1
#
_cell.length_a   1.000
_cell.length_b   1.000
_cell.length_c   1.000
_cell.angle_alpha   90.00
_cell.angle_beta   90.00
_cell.angle_gamma   90.00
#
_symmetry.space_group_name_H-M   'P 1'
#
loop_
_entity.id
_entity.type
_entity.pdbx_description
1 polymer ?
#
loop_
_entity_poly.entity_id
_entity_poly.type
_entity_poly.pdbx_seq_one_letter_code
_entity_poly.pdbx_strand_id
1 'polypeptide(L)' 'MVTARIEEFALLITLEMGKPHAESRAEVTYGAEFLRWFSEEAPRIAGRYGVSPVGGTRLVTTKRP' A
#
# COMPACT_ATOMS: atom_id res chain seq x y z
N MET A 1 10.12 7.24 7.13
CA MET A 1 9.69 8.65 7.27
C MET A 1 8.40 8.80 8.05
N VAL A 2 7.32 8.07 7.72
CA VAL A 2 6.04 8.15 8.46
C VAL A 2 6.20 7.79 9.94
N THR A 3 6.84 6.66 10.22
CA THR A 3 7.11 6.20 11.61
C THR A 3 7.98 7.18 12.41
N ALA A 4 8.93 7.86 11.76
CA ALA A 4 9.79 8.84 12.42
C ALA A 4 9.05 10.11 12.86
N ARG A 5 7.90 10.41 12.24
CA ARG A 5 7.06 11.59 12.52
C ARG A 5 5.73 11.22 13.18
N ILE A 6 5.65 10.04 13.79
CA ILE A 6 4.41 9.49 14.33
C ILE A 6 3.74 10.42 15.35
N GLU A 7 4.51 11.09 16.21
CA GLU A 7 3.96 11.99 17.23
C GLU A 7 3.38 13.27 16.62
N GLU A 8 3.98 13.81 15.56
CA GLU A 8 3.47 14.99 14.86
C GLU A 8 2.12 14.68 14.18
N PHE A 9 2.03 13.53 13.50
CA PHE A 9 0.78 13.11 12.86
C PHE A 9 -0.30 12.77 13.87
N ALA A 10 0.05 12.06 14.95
CA ALA A 10 -0.91 11.72 15.99
C ALA A 10 -1.47 12.98 16.68
N LEU A 11 -0.62 13.97 16.94
CA LEU A 11 -1.05 15.25 17.49
C LEU A 11 -2.03 15.96 16.54
N LEU A 12 -1.71 16.03 15.25
CA LEU A 12 -2.59 16.66 14.26
C LEU A 12 -3.95 15.97 14.21
N ILE A 13 -3.99 14.64 14.14
CA ILE A 13 -5.23 13.85 14.13
C ILE A 13 -6.06 14.09 15.40
N THR A 14 -5.40 14.14 16.57
CA THR A 14 -6.09 14.44 17.84
C THR A 14 -6.67 15.85 17.85
N LEU A 15 -5.95 16.85 17.34
CA LEU A 15 -6.43 18.23 17.28
C LEU A 15 -7.61 18.40 16.31
N GLU A 16 -7.56 17.74 15.15
CA GLU A 16 -8.59 17.87 14.11
C GLU A 16 -9.84 17.01 14.39
N MET A 17 -9.67 15.82 14.97
CA MET A 17 -10.75 14.85 15.13
C MET A 17 -11.18 14.60 16.59
N GLY A 18 -10.44 15.12 17.57
CA GLY A 18 -10.75 15.00 19.00
C GLY A 18 -10.51 13.62 19.61
N LYS A 19 -9.93 12.67 18.87
CA LYS A 19 -9.65 11.32 19.38
C LYS A 19 -8.45 11.31 20.34
N PRO A 20 -8.41 10.42 21.35
CA PRO A 20 -7.27 10.32 22.26
C PRO A 20 -5.94 10.14 21.53
N HIS A 21 -4.87 10.79 22.01
CA HIS A 21 -3.54 10.75 21.35
C HIS A 21 -3.02 9.32 21.15
N ALA A 22 -3.28 8.42 22.10
CA ALA A 22 -2.92 7.02 21.98
C ALA A 22 -3.61 6.31 20.80
N GLU A 23 -4.89 6.62 20.55
CA GLU A 23 -5.63 6.10 19.40
C GLU A 23 -5.10 6.68 18.09
N SER A 24 -4.83 8.00 18.04
CA SER A 24 -4.20 8.64 16.88
C SER A 24 -2.84 8.03 16.55
N ARG A 25 -2.01 7.71 17.55
CA ARG A 25 -0.71 7.03 17.34
C ARG A 25 -0.89 5.63 16.76
N ALA A 26 -1.87 4.88 17.27
CA ALA A 26 -2.18 3.55 16.74
C ALA A 26 -2.62 3.64 15.27
N GLU A 27 -3.43 4.64 14.92
CA GLU A 27 -3.88 4.89 13.54
C GLU A 27 -2.72 5.19 12.60
N VAL A 28 -1.78 6.07 12.98
CA VAL A 28 -0.59 6.37 12.17
C VAL A 28 0.30 5.14 12.00
N THR A 29 0.47 4.34 13.06
CA THR A 29 1.24 3.08 12.99
C THR A 29 0.59 2.12 12.02
N TYR A 30 -0.73 1.95 12.12
CA TYR A 30 -1.50 1.09 11.23
C TYR A 30 -1.41 1.58 9.77
N GLY A 31 -1.53 2.88 9.54
CA GLY A 31 -1.33 3.50 8.23
C GLY A 31 0.08 3.25 7.66
N ALA A 32 1.12 3.30 8.49
CA ALA A 32 2.49 3.01 8.06
C ALA A 32 2.66 1.54 7.61
N GLU A 33 1.95 0.60 8.23
CA GLU A 33 1.98 -0.81 7.82
C GLU A 33 1.40 -1.04 6.43
N PHE A 34 0.40 -0.26 5.99
CA PHE A 34 -0.07 -0.31 4.60
C PHE A 34 1.05 0.05 3.62
N LEU A 35 1.81 1.10 3.90
CA LEU A 35 2.93 1.49 3.04
C LEU A 35 3.98 0.39 2.95
N ARG A 36 4.32 -0.25 4.08
CA ARG A 36 5.23 -1.39 4.10
C ARG A 36 4.67 -2.53 3.25
N TRP A 37 3.42 -2.93 3.48
CA TRP A 37 2.80 -4.05 2.77
C TRP A 37 2.70 -3.81 1.26
N PHE A 38 2.22 -2.64 0.83
CA PHE A 38 2.13 -2.32 -0.59
C PHE A 38 3.51 -2.15 -1.25
N SER A 39 4.53 -1.76 -0.51
CA SER A 39 5.91 -1.77 -1.02
C SER A 39 6.39 -3.18 -1.34
N GLU A 40 5.99 -4.17 -0.54
CA GLU A 40 6.26 -5.59 -0.80
C GLU A 40 5.39 -6.16 -1.93
N GLU A 41 4.17 -5.65 -2.10
CA GLU A 41 3.25 -6.08 -3.16
C GLU A 41 3.57 -5.46 -4.53
N ALA A 42 4.15 -4.26 -4.56
CA ALA A 42 4.54 -3.56 -5.78
C ALA A 42 5.39 -4.42 -6.76
N PRO A 43 6.44 -5.17 -6.33
CA PRO A 43 7.18 -6.05 -7.23
C PRO A 43 6.42 -7.33 -7.64
N ARG A 44 5.26 -7.61 -7.04
CA ARG A 44 4.45 -8.82 -7.30
C ARG A 44 3.34 -8.61 -8.33
N ILE A 45 3.30 -7.46 -9.00
CA ILE A 45 2.33 -7.20 -10.08
C ILE A 45 2.67 -8.04 -11.31
N ALA A 46 2.02 -9.21 -11.40
CA ALA A 46 2.26 -10.17 -12.48
C ALA A 46 1.35 -9.92 -13.70
N GLY A 47 1.96 -10.02 -14.88
CA GLY A 47 1.24 -10.23 -16.14
C GLY A 47 0.82 -11.70 -16.32
N ARG A 48 0.28 -12.02 -17.49
CA ARG A 48 -0.05 -13.41 -17.87
C ARG A 48 0.58 -13.75 -19.22
N TYR A 49 1.09 -14.98 -19.31
CA TYR A 49 1.51 -15.60 -20.57
C TYR A 49 0.61 -16.79 -20.87
N GLY A 50 0.08 -16.87 -22.08
CA GLY A 50 -0.79 -17.94 -22.54
C GLY A 50 -0.42 -18.42 -23.94
N VAL A 51 -0.87 -19.62 -24.29
CA VAL A 51 -0.81 -20.14 -25.65
C VAL A 51 -2.08 -19.71 -26.38
N SER A 52 -1.96 -19.26 -27.63
CA SER A 52 -3.13 -19.00 -28.45
C SER A 52 -3.92 -20.29 -28.69
N PRO A 53 -5.26 -20.33 -28.49
CA PRO A 53 -6.07 -21.52 -28.74
C PRO A 53 -5.95 -22.08 -30.17
N VAL A 54 -5.65 -21.21 -31.14
CA VAL A 54 -5.44 -21.59 -32.55
C VAL A 54 -3.98 -21.92 -32.89
N GLY A 55 -3.08 -21.90 -31.90
CA GLY A 55 -1.66 -22.17 -32.08
C GLY A 55 -0.88 -21.03 -32.75
N GLY A 56 0.42 -21.24 -32.95
CA GLY A 56 1.31 -20.35 -33.70
C GLY A 56 1.71 -19.03 -33.04
N THR A 57 1.00 -18.58 -31.99
CA THR A 57 1.29 -17.31 -31.30
C THR A 57 1.16 -17.42 -29.76
N ARG A 58 1.70 -16.42 -29.07
CA ARG A 58 1.59 -16.24 -27.61
C ARG A 58 0.64 -15.10 -27.28
N LEU A 59 -0.18 -15.31 -26.26
CA LEU A 59 -0.99 -14.26 -25.65
C LEU A 59 -0.22 -13.69 -24.45
N VAL A 60 0.01 -12.38 -24.44
CA VAL A 60 0.71 -11.69 -23.35
C VAL A 60 -0.21 -10.62 -22.77
N THR A 61 -0.42 -10.63 -21.45
CA THR A 61 -1.16 -9.61 -20.72
C THR A 61 -0.21 -8.88 -19.79
N THR A 62 -0.07 -7.57 -19.94
CA THR A 62 0.72 -6.71 -19.06
C THR A 62 -0.18 -5.82 -18.22
N LYS A 63 0.22 -5.54 -16.98
CA LYS A 63 -0.38 -4.50 -16.14
C LYS A 63 0.52 -3.26 -16.17
N ARG A 64 -0.08 -2.08 -16.29
CA ARG A 64 0.63 -0.79 -16.25
C ARG A 64 -0.10 0.15 -15.27
N PRO A 65 0.62 1.08 -14.63
CA PRO A 65 0.02 2.15 -13.83
C PRO A 65 -0.96 3.00 -14.64
#